data_AF-A0A958Z825-F1
#
_entry.id   AF-A0A958Z825-F1
#
_cell.length_a   1.000
_cell.length_b   1.000
_cell.length_c   1.000
_cell.angle_alpha   90.00
_cell.angle_beta   90.00
_cell.angle_gamma   90.00
#
_symmetry.space_group_name_H-M   'P 1'
#
loop_
_entity.id
_entity.type
_entity.pdbx_description
1 polymer ?
#
loop_
_entity_poly.entity_id
_entity_poly.type
_entity_poly.pdbx_seq_one_letter_code
_entity_poly.pdbx_strand_id
1 'polypeptide(L)'
;MSKEVQNQQQSEEVDLSQLFSAIGNMFNKLFKFFVDIFKAVFSIIIYALKAVVKNFKIIGISMFLAAVLGYTLEKLQPDIYISQMLVKPYFDSKYQLVTNVNYYNALIGEKDYKQLIEIFDINEDEAMQIIEFEIKPGPENENDKLIQYDKFLKQLDSVRAQEVDFDQYIENRSIYSGDIFEINVKSFKKDIFRSLENGLKSTFENTYSIKKMEKRDSLIAIDKERIMMSLNKVDSLKAVYLKVLEEESKSKEGSYTTRDGLSFIQEKTRTKEYELLQEEMKLRQELSRLESQKVEEDVYFDTLSSFQDVGAKYSTIFQKYTIIFPLLTFLILC
;
A
#
# COMPACT_ATOMS: atom_id res chain seq x y z
N MET A 1 57.55 -47.58 -52.47
CA MET A 1 58.33 -46.45 -53.02
C MET A 1 57.67 -45.17 -52.57
N SER A 2 58.47 -44.34 -51.90
CA SER A 2 58.14 -43.04 -51.32
C SER A 2 57.72 -42.00 -52.35
N LYS A 3 56.94 -41.01 -51.87
CA LYS A 3 57.08 -39.56 -52.05
C LYS A 3 55.70 -38.93 -51.80
N GLU A 4 55.52 -37.84 -51.07
CA GLU A 4 56.40 -37.00 -50.27
C GLU A 4 55.44 -36.16 -49.41
N VAL A 5 55.74 -36.02 -48.12
CA VAL A 5 55.11 -35.03 -47.25
C VAL A 5 55.88 -33.75 -47.47
N GLN A 6 55.23 -32.71 -48.01
CA GLN A 6 55.71 -31.34 -47.87
C GLN A 6 54.75 -30.58 -46.97
N ASN A 7 55.14 -30.53 -45.71
CA ASN A 7 54.69 -29.58 -44.73
C ASN A 7 55.39 -28.24 -45.07
N GLN A 8 54.66 -27.26 -45.58
CA GLN A 8 55.10 -25.87 -45.60
C GLN A 8 54.15 -25.06 -44.74
N GLN A 9 54.55 -24.89 -43.47
CA GLN A 9 54.19 -23.71 -42.70
C GLN A 9 54.81 -22.50 -43.41
N GLN A 10 54.07 -21.95 -44.37
CA GLN A 10 54.24 -20.55 -44.71
C GLN A 10 53.55 -19.78 -43.60
N SER A 11 54.38 -19.08 -42.83
CA SER A 11 54.00 -17.96 -41.98
C SER A 11 52.83 -17.21 -42.59
N GLU A 12 51.64 -17.48 -42.07
CA GLU A 12 50.44 -16.70 -42.29
C GLU A 12 50.73 -15.31 -41.70
N GLU A 13 51.33 -14.43 -42.52
CA GLU A 13 50.79 -13.08 -42.56
C GLU A 13 49.32 -13.31 -42.84
N VAL A 14 48.52 -13.26 -41.77
CA VAL A 14 47.08 -13.34 -41.86
C VAL A 14 46.71 -12.17 -42.74
N ASP A 15 46.55 -12.49 -44.01
CA ASP A 15 46.45 -11.55 -45.11
C ASP A 15 45.22 -10.72 -44.76
N LEU A 16 45.44 -9.52 -44.22
CA LEU A 16 44.38 -8.78 -43.52
C LEU A 16 43.20 -8.56 -44.46
N SER A 17 43.47 -8.46 -45.77
CA SER A 17 42.49 -8.44 -46.84
C SER A 17 41.60 -9.71 -46.90
N GLN A 18 42.16 -10.90 -46.73
CA GLN A 18 41.42 -12.16 -46.64
C GLN A 18 40.61 -12.24 -45.34
N LEU A 19 41.16 -11.77 -44.22
CA LEU A 19 40.47 -11.73 -42.93
C LEU A 19 39.30 -10.71 -42.96
N PHE A 20 39.50 -9.51 -43.53
CA PHE A 20 38.43 -8.53 -43.77
C PHE A 20 37.38 -9.06 -44.75
N SER A 21 37.77 -9.81 -45.78
CA SER A 21 36.84 -10.45 -46.72
C SER A 21 36.04 -11.58 -46.04
N ALA A 22 36.68 -12.38 -45.19
CA ALA A 22 36.02 -13.43 -44.41
C ALA A 22 35.02 -12.83 -43.40
N ILE A 23 35.41 -11.75 -42.71
CA ILE A 23 34.54 -10.99 -41.81
C ILE A 23 33.38 -10.34 -42.59
N GLY A 24 33.64 -9.71 -43.72
CA GLY A 24 32.61 -9.12 -44.57
C GLY A 24 31.62 -10.16 -45.10
N ASN A 25 32.09 -11.35 -45.46
CA ASN A 25 31.25 -12.48 -45.84
C ASN A 25 30.44 -13.03 -44.66
N MET A 26 30.98 -13.02 -43.44
CA MET A 26 30.27 -13.38 -42.21
C MET A 26 29.15 -12.38 -41.90
N PHE A 27 29.43 -11.07 -41.95
CA PHE A 27 28.41 -10.02 -41.78
C PHE A 27 27.35 -10.05 -42.87
N ASN A 28 27.72 -10.31 -44.13
CA ASN A 28 26.74 -10.47 -45.22
C ASN A 28 25.83 -11.69 -45.00
N LYS A 29 26.34 -12.80 -44.47
CA LYS A 29 25.53 -13.96 -44.10
C LYS A 29 24.60 -13.65 -42.92
N LEU A 30 25.08 -12.95 -41.90
CA LEU A 30 24.26 -12.50 -40.77
C LEU A 30 23.15 -11.55 -41.20
N PHE A 31 23.45 -10.56 -42.05
CA PHE A 31 22.45 -9.64 -42.58
C PHE A 31 21.40 -10.38 -43.43
N LYS A 32 21.82 -11.31 -44.30
CA LYS A 32 20.88 -12.14 -45.07
C LYS A 32 19.98 -12.99 -44.15
N PHE A 33 20.52 -13.55 -43.07
CA PHE A 33 19.74 -14.28 -42.08
C PHE A 33 18.62 -13.41 -41.47
N PHE A 34 18.92 -12.17 -41.05
CA PHE A 34 17.88 -11.25 -40.55
C PHE A 34 16.87 -10.85 -41.64
N VAL A 35 17.34 -10.59 -42.86
CA VAL A 35 16.46 -10.27 -44.01
C VAL A 35 15.52 -11.42 -44.33
N ASP A 36 16.00 -12.66 -44.29
CA ASP A 36 15.20 -13.84 -44.60
C ASP A 36 14.20 -14.14 -43.47
N ILE A 37 14.56 -13.94 -42.20
CA ILE A 37 13.60 -13.96 -41.08
C ILE A 37 12.51 -12.91 -41.29
N PHE A 38 12.91 -11.67 -41.60
CA PHE A 38 11.95 -10.59 -41.79
C PHE A 38 11.00 -10.87 -42.96
N LYS A 39 11.52 -11.38 -44.08
CA LYS A 39 10.69 -11.83 -45.21
C LYS A 39 9.77 -12.98 -44.84
N ALA A 40 10.24 -13.96 -44.07
CA ALA A 40 9.41 -15.07 -43.62
C ALA A 40 8.24 -14.56 -42.76
N VAL A 41 8.50 -13.69 -41.78
CA VAL A 41 7.47 -13.07 -40.93
C VAL A 41 6.49 -12.25 -41.78
N PHE A 42 6.98 -11.39 -42.68
CA PHE A 42 6.11 -10.61 -43.56
C PHE A 42 5.29 -11.48 -44.50
N SER A 43 5.84 -12.60 -44.98
CA SER A 43 5.11 -13.52 -45.84
C SER A 43 3.93 -14.14 -45.10
N ILE A 44 4.12 -14.57 -43.85
CA ILE A 44 3.07 -15.11 -42.99
C ILE A 44 1.96 -14.07 -42.79
N ILE A 45 2.32 -12.82 -42.49
CA ILE A 45 1.37 -11.72 -42.32
C ILE A 45 0.58 -11.45 -43.61
N ILE A 46 1.25 -11.43 -44.77
CA ILE A 46 0.61 -11.21 -46.08
C ILE A 46 -0.36 -12.35 -46.41
N TYR A 47 0.01 -13.60 -46.15
CA TYR A 47 -0.88 -14.75 -46.37
C TYR A 47 -2.09 -14.73 -45.44
N ALA A 48 -1.89 -14.38 -44.16
CA ALA A 48 -2.98 -14.18 -43.20
C ALA A 48 -3.93 -13.07 -43.68
N LEU A 49 -3.42 -11.87 -44.01
CA LEU A 49 -4.20 -10.77 -44.57
C LEU A 49 -4.96 -11.16 -45.84
N LYS A 50 -4.33 -11.93 -46.73
CA LYS A 50 -4.97 -12.42 -47.95
C LYS A 50 -6.14 -13.35 -47.64
N ALA A 51 -6.03 -14.22 -46.64
CA ALA A 51 -7.12 -15.05 -46.18
C ALA A 51 -8.29 -14.21 -45.63
N VAL A 52 -7.99 -13.18 -44.83
CA VAL A 52 -8.99 -12.24 -44.30
C VAL A 52 -9.71 -11.50 -45.43
N VAL A 53 -8.98 -10.90 -46.36
CA VAL A 53 -9.57 -10.12 -47.47
C VAL A 53 -10.40 -11.01 -48.39
N LYS A 54 -9.93 -12.22 -48.70
CA LYS A 54 -10.65 -13.17 -49.55
C LYS A 54 -11.97 -13.63 -48.92
N ASN A 55 -11.96 -13.88 -47.62
CA ASN A 55 -13.11 -14.39 -46.88
C ASN A 55 -13.87 -13.31 -46.09
N PHE A 56 -13.63 -12.02 -46.38
CA PHE A 56 -14.13 -10.90 -45.58
C PHE A 56 -15.66 -10.93 -45.38
N LYS A 57 -16.42 -11.35 -46.41
CA LYS A 57 -17.89 -11.50 -46.31
C LYS A 57 -18.30 -12.55 -45.29
N ILE A 58 -17.64 -13.71 -45.28
CA ILE A 58 -17.93 -14.81 -44.37
C ILE A 58 -17.52 -14.39 -42.95
N ILE A 59 -16.33 -13.80 -42.79
CA ILE A 59 -15.83 -13.30 -41.50
C ILE A 59 -16.77 -12.25 -40.93
N GLY A 60 -17.22 -11.28 -41.74
CA GLY A 60 -18.14 -10.22 -41.31
C GLY A 60 -19.50 -10.77 -40.84
N ILE A 61 -20.08 -11.73 -41.57
CA ILE A 61 -21.34 -12.37 -41.18
C ILE A 61 -21.18 -13.17 -39.87
N SER A 62 -20.10 -13.95 -39.76
CA SER A 62 -19.81 -14.73 -38.56
C SER A 62 -19.57 -13.85 -37.33
N MET A 63 -18.82 -12.75 -37.49
CA MET A 63 -18.61 -11.78 -36.40
C MET A 63 -19.91 -11.09 -35.98
N PHE A 64 -20.78 -10.75 -36.93
CA PHE A 64 -22.09 -10.16 -36.62
C PHE A 64 -22.97 -11.14 -35.84
N LEU A 65 -23.06 -12.40 -36.28
CA LEU A 65 -23.80 -13.45 -35.56
C LEU A 65 -23.21 -13.67 -34.15
N ALA A 66 -21.88 -13.69 -34.03
CA ALA A 66 -21.20 -13.79 -32.75
C ALA A 66 -21.48 -12.58 -31.83
N ALA A 67 -21.59 -11.37 -32.39
CA ALA A 67 -21.95 -10.16 -31.63
C ALA A 67 -23.39 -10.23 -31.12
N VAL A 68 -24.33 -10.69 -31.95
CA VAL A 68 -25.73 -10.87 -31.56
C VAL A 68 -25.85 -11.92 -30.45
N LEU A 69 -25.17 -13.07 -30.59
CA LEU A 69 -25.11 -14.09 -29.56
C LEU A 69 -24.47 -13.55 -28.27
N GLY A 70 -23.35 -12.83 -28.38
CA GLY A 70 -22.68 -12.19 -27.26
C GLY A 70 -23.60 -11.22 -26.51
N TYR A 71 -24.32 -10.36 -27.23
CA TYR A 71 -25.29 -9.42 -26.65
C TYR A 71 -26.41 -10.14 -25.91
N THR A 72 -26.95 -11.23 -26.47
CA THR A 72 -28.02 -12.00 -25.82
C THR A 72 -27.54 -12.62 -24.50
N LEU A 73 -26.32 -13.16 -24.46
CA LEU A 73 -25.75 -13.74 -23.24
C LEU A 73 -25.39 -12.68 -22.21
N GLU A 74 -24.85 -11.55 -22.65
CA GLU A 74 -24.53 -10.41 -21.80
C GLU A 74 -25.79 -9.87 -21.10
N LYS A 75 -26.93 -9.84 -21.80
CA LYS A 75 -28.21 -9.39 -21.22
C LYS A 75 -28.83 -10.38 -20.23
N LEU A 76 -28.48 -11.66 -20.35
CA LEU A 76 -28.96 -12.72 -19.46
C LEU A 76 -28.12 -12.85 -18.18
N GLN A 77 -26.88 -12.37 -18.18
CA GLN A 77 -26.06 -12.39 -16.97
C GLN A 77 -26.58 -11.40 -15.93
N PRO A 78 -26.57 -11.80 -14.64
CA PRO A 78 -26.96 -10.89 -13.56
C PRO A 78 -25.96 -9.74 -13.45
N ASP A 79 -26.48 -8.54 -13.18
CA ASP A 79 -25.66 -7.37 -12.93
C ASP A 79 -24.87 -7.56 -11.64
N ILE A 80 -23.59 -7.16 -11.66
CA ILE A 80 -22.72 -7.15 -10.48
C ILE A 80 -22.66 -5.72 -9.95
N TYR A 81 -22.75 -5.58 -8.65
CA TYR A 81 -22.63 -4.34 -7.91
C TYR A 81 -21.40 -4.40 -7.02
N ILE A 82 -20.73 -3.27 -6.86
CA ILE A 82 -19.56 -3.11 -5.98
C ILE A 82 -19.78 -1.94 -5.02
N SER A 83 -19.36 -2.12 -3.78
CA SER A 83 -19.27 -1.04 -2.80
C SER A 83 -17.94 -1.16 -2.06
N GLN A 84 -17.41 -0.01 -1.63
CA GLN A 84 -16.11 0.08 -0.97
C GLN A 84 -16.26 0.71 0.41
N MET A 85 -15.42 0.26 1.35
CA MET A 85 -15.29 0.78 2.70
C MET A 85 -13.82 1.05 2.99
N LEU A 86 -13.52 2.16 3.66
CA LEU A 86 -12.17 2.52 4.09
C LEU A 86 -12.03 2.37 5.59
N VAL A 87 -11.01 1.64 6.02
CA VAL A 87 -10.73 1.38 7.43
C VAL A 87 -9.29 1.66 7.78
N LYS A 88 -9.06 2.14 9.01
CA LYS A 88 -7.74 2.35 9.59
C LYS A 88 -7.55 1.42 10.80
N PRO A 89 -6.87 0.28 10.63
CA PRO A 89 -6.61 -0.65 11.73
C PRO A 89 -5.56 -0.13 12.72
N TYR A 90 -5.80 -0.35 14.01
CA TYR A 90 -4.87 -0.09 15.11
C TYR A 90 -4.36 -1.39 15.74
N PHE A 91 -3.32 -1.31 16.56
CA PHE A 91 -2.78 -2.47 17.30
C PHE A 91 -2.46 -3.69 16.44
N ASP A 92 -1.99 -3.46 15.20
CA ASP A 92 -1.71 -4.51 14.21
C ASP A 92 -2.92 -5.40 13.85
N SER A 93 -4.15 -4.94 14.09
CA SER A 93 -5.38 -5.65 13.71
C SER A 93 -5.49 -5.90 12.20
N LYS A 94 -4.70 -5.18 11.39
CA LYS A 94 -4.55 -5.40 9.94
C LYS A 94 -4.24 -6.85 9.55
N TYR A 95 -3.50 -7.59 10.39
CA TYR A 95 -3.24 -9.01 10.12
C TYR A 95 -4.52 -9.83 10.20
N GLN A 96 -5.32 -9.60 11.24
CA GLN A 96 -6.60 -10.27 11.43
C GLN A 96 -7.57 -9.92 10.30
N LEU A 97 -7.62 -8.65 9.92
CA LEU A 97 -8.47 -8.16 8.84
C LEU A 97 -8.22 -8.93 7.53
N VAL A 98 -6.97 -9.01 7.08
CA VAL A 98 -6.63 -9.71 5.83
C VAL A 98 -6.93 -11.22 5.93
N THR A 99 -6.60 -11.84 7.07
CA THR A 99 -6.92 -13.26 7.32
C THR A 99 -8.42 -13.52 7.23
N ASN A 100 -9.23 -12.66 7.82
CA ASN A 100 -10.68 -12.84 7.82
C ASN A 100 -11.30 -12.59 6.44
N VAL A 101 -10.81 -11.62 5.66
CA VAL A 101 -11.24 -11.44 4.26
C VAL A 101 -10.99 -12.71 3.45
N ASN A 102 -9.83 -13.34 3.62
CA ASN A 102 -9.54 -14.63 2.98
C ASN A 102 -10.48 -15.74 3.46
N TYR A 103 -10.80 -15.78 4.76
CA TYR A 103 -11.75 -16.72 5.33
C TYR A 103 -13.16 -16.53 4.76
N TYR A 104 -13.65 -15.30 4.61
CA TYR A 104 -14.95 -15.03 3.99
C TYR A 104 -15.00 -15.52 2.54
N ASN A 105 -13.94 -15.30 1.77
CA ASN A 105 -13.84 -15.84 0.41
C ASN A 105 -13.80 -17.37 0.38
N ALA A 106 -13.18 -18.02 1.37
CA ALA A 106 -13.23 -19.48 1.51
C ALA A 106 -14.67 -19.96 1.78
N LEU A 107 -15.40 -19.31 2.69
CA LEU A 107 -16.81 -19.62 2.96
C LEU A 107 -17.69 -19.45 1.72
N ILE A 108 -17.49 -18.38 0.94
CA ILE A 108 -18.20 -18.16 -0.33
C ILE A 108 -17.87 -19.28 -1.33
N GLY A 109 -16.59 -19.64 -1.46
CA GLY A 109 -16.12 -20.69 -2.37
C GLY A 109 -16.65 -22.08 -2.02
N GLU A 110 -16.74 -22.38 -0.72
CA GLU A 110 -17.33 -23.63 -0.19
C GLU A 110 -18.87 -23.61 -0.13
N LYS A 111 -19.48 -22.45 -0.43
CA LYS A 111 -20.93 -22.21 -0.31
C LYS A 111 -21.47 -22.43 1.10
N ASP A 112 -20.66 -22.15 2.10
CA ASP A 112 -21.09 -22.18 3.50
C ASP A 112 -21.79 -20.87 3.88
N TYR A 113 -23.01 -20.71 3.38
CA TYR A 113 -23.83 -19.54 3.64
C TYR A 113 -24.28 -19.45 5.10
N LYS A 114 -24.29 -20.57 5.85
CA LYS A 114 -24.70 -20.57 7.26
C LYS A 114 -23.73 -19.77 8.12
N GLN A 115 -22.42 -19.99 7.92
CA GLN A 115 -21.40 -19.20 8.61
C GLN A 115 -21.46 -17.73 8.21
N LEU A 116 -21.68 -17.42 6.93
CA LEU A 116 -21.81 -16.03 6.46
C LEU A 116 -23.02 -15.31 7.09
N ILE A 117 -24.16 -15.99 7.21
CA ILE A 117 -25.36 -15.48 7.90
C ILE A 117 -25.03 -15.11 9.35
N GLU A 118 -24.35 -16.00 10.07
CA GLU A 118 -24.00 -15.79 11.48
C GLU A 118 -22.99 -14.64 11.68
N ILE A 119 -21.97 -14.57 10.81
CA ILE A 119 -20.92 -13.55 10.88
C ILE A 119 -21.47 -12.16 10.55
N PHE A 120 -22.26 -12.05 9.48
CA PHE A 120 -22.72 -10.76 8.95
C PHE A 120 -24.10 -10.33 9.43
N ASP A 121 -24.82 -11.19 10.15
CA ASP A 121 -26.20 -10.97 10.60
C ASP A 121 -27.12 -10.62 9.42
N ILE A 122 -27.06 -11.45 8.37
CA ILE A 122 -27.81 -11.29 7.12
C ILE A 122 -28.66 -12.52 6.81
N ASN A 123 -29.59 -12.38 5.87
CA ASN A 123 -30.49 -13.45 5.46
C ASN A 123 -29.78 -14.43 4.52
N GLU A 124 -30.28 -15.66 4.41
CA GLU A 124 -29.78 -16.66 3.45
C GLU A 124 -29.79 -16.15 2.01
N ASP A 125 -30.89 -15.50 1.61
CA ASP A 125 -31.01 -14.89 0.28
C ASP A 125 -29.88 -13.90 0.01
N GLU A 126 -29.47 -13.10 1.01
CA GLU A 126 -28.44 -12.08 0.87
C GLU A 126 -27.03 -12.69 0.86
N ALA A 127 -26.78 -13.66 1.74
CA ALA A 127 -25.51 -14.38 1.79
C ALA A 127 -25.20 -15.06 0.44
N MET A 128 -26.22 -15.60 -0.23
CA MET A 128 -26.09 -16.20 -1.56
C MET A 128 -25.74 -15.20 -2.67
N GLN A 129 -26.03 -13.91 -2.50
CA GLN A 129 -25.71 -12.89 -3.51
C GLN A 129 -24.29 -12.36 -3.39
N ILE A 130 -23.55 -12.67 -2.31
CA ILE A 130 -22.18 -12.21 -2.12
C ILE A 130 -21.27 -13.00 -3.07
N ILE A 131 -20.44 -12.28 -3.84
CA ILE A 131 -19.54 -12.86 -4.83
C ILE A 131 -18.13 -12.97 -4.27
N GLU A 132 -17.58 -11.88 -3.74
CA GLU A 132 -16.24 -11.85 -3.17
C GLU A 132 -16.01 -10.61 -2.30
N PHE A 133 -15.09 -10.74 -1.35
CA PHE A 133 -14.48 -9.65 -0.60
C PHE A 133 -13.05 -9.44 -1.11
N GLU A 134 -12.69 -8.22 -1.43
CA GLU A 134 -11.34 -7.84 -1.85
C GLU A 134 -10.78 -6.81 -0.87
N ILE A 135 -9.51 -6.95 -0.50
CA ILE A 135 -8.81 -6.00 0.39
C ILE A 135 -7.54 -5.48 -0.27
N LYS A 136 -7.34 -4.17 -0.22
CA LYS A 136 -6.16 -3.50 -0.74
C LYS A 136 -5.64 -2.46 0.25
N PRO A 137 -4.32 -2.21 0.31
CA PRO A 137 -3.81 -1.04 1.01
C PRO A 137 -4.19 0.21 0.20
N GLY A 138 -4.80 1.19 0.83
CA GLY A 138 -5.27 2.40 0.14
C GLY A 138 -6.53 3.03 0.75
N PRO A 139 -6.87 4.26 0.31
CA PRO A 139 -6.28 4.98 -0.80
C PRO A 139 -4.90 5.56 -0.45
N GLU A 140 -3.92 5.37 -1.34
CA GLU A 140 -2.57 5.92 -1.24
C GLU A 140 -2.22 6.65 -2.52
N ASN A 141 -1.80 7.91 -2.40
CA ASN A 141 -1.23 8.65 -3.52
C ASN A 141 0.28 8.36 -3.66
N GLU A 142 0.90 8.83 -4.74
CA GLU A 142 2.34 8.62 -4.97
C GLU A 142 3.23 9.25 -3.89
N ASN A 143 2.80 10.35 -3.26
CA ASN A 143 3.55 10.95 -2.15
C ASN A 143 3.50 10.06 -0.90
N ASP A 144 2.37 9.43 -0.61
CA ASP A 144 2.22 8.51 0.53
C ASP A 144 3.15 7.30 0.35
N LYS A 145 3.19 6.74 -0.87
CA LYS A 145 4.11 5.67 -1.25
C LYS A 145 5.57 6.09 -1.10
N LEU A 146 5.91 7.32 -1.49
CA LEU A 146 7.27 7.86 -1.34
C LEU A 146 7.65 8.04 0.14
N ILE A 147 6.73 8.48 1.00
CA ILE A 147 6.96 8.58 2.44
C ILE A 147 7.18 7.18 3.05
N GLN A 148 6.40 6.18 2.65
CA GLN A 148 6.59 4.80 3.10
C GLN A 148 7.95 4.25 2.63
N TYR A 149 8.35 4.55 1.41
CA TYR A 149 9.65 4.20 0.87
C TYR A 149 10.81 4.85 1.64
N ASP A 150 10.72 6.15 1.94
CA ASP A 150 11.71 6.86 2.77
C ASP A 150 11.82 6.24 4.17
N LYS A 151 10.68 5.91 4.80
CA LYS A 151 10.67 5.19 6.09
C LYS A 151 11.33 3.82 5.99
N PHE A 152 11.11 3.10 4.90
CA PHE A 152 11.73 1.80 4.65
C PHE A 152 13.25 1.94 4.47
N LEU A 153 13.72 2.88 3.66
CA LEU A 153 15.16 3.12 3.46
C LEU A 153 15.88 3.47 4.76
N LYS A 154 15.25 4.22 5.66
CA LYS A 154 15.79 4.56 6.99
C LYS A 154 16.02 3.35 7.90
N GLN A 155 15.39 2.22 7.62
CA GLN A 155 15.60 0.96 8.36
C GLN A 155 16.76 0.14 7.80
N LEU A 156 17.27 0.49 6.61
CA LEU A 156 18.37 -0.19 5.94
C LEU A 156 19.70 0.49 6.24
N ASP A 157 20.78 -0.28 6.08
CA ASP A 157 22.12 0.31 6.03
C ASP A 157 22.31 1.13 4.75
N SER A 158 23.19 2.12 4.79
CA SER A 158 23.38 3.08 3.69
C SER A 158 23.86 2.46 2.38
N VAL A 159 24.49 1.27 2.44
CA VAL A 159 24.94 0.55 1.24
C VAL A 159 23.75 -0.12 0.57
N ARG A 160 22.94 -0.87 1.34
CA ARG A 160 21.72 -1.49 0.82
C ARG A 160 20.66 -0.48 0.38
N ALA A 161 20.54 0.65 1.08
CA ALA A 161 19.58 1.69 0.73
C ALA A 161 19.83 2.30 -0.65
N GLN A 162 21.06 2.22 -1.19
CA GLN A 162 21.39 2.66 -2.55
C GLN A 162 21.02 1.64 -3.63
N GLU A 163 20.82 0.37 -3.26
CA GLU A 163 20.54 -0.73 -4.18
C GLU A 163 19.04 -1.01 -4.35
N VAL A 164 18.19 -0.50 -3.46
CA VAL A 164 16.74 -0.66 -3.59
C VAL A 164 16.20 0.48 -4.43
N ASP A 165 15.49 0.14 -5.50
CA ASP A 165 14.74 1.12 -6.30
C ASP A 165 13.31 1.29 -5.78
N PHE A 166 12.74 2.48 -6.00
CA PHE A 166 11.35 2.76 -5.62
C PHE A 166 10.36 1.79 -6.27
N ASP A 167 10.49 1.54 -7.58
CA ASP A 167 9.58 0.64 -8.30
C ASP A 167 9.65 -0.79 -7.76
N GLN A 168 10.86 -1.29 -7.48
CA GLN A 168 11.07 -2.59 -6.85
C GLN A 168 10.47 -2.66 -5.45
N TYR A 169 10.54 -1.58 -4.67
CA TYR A 169 9.88 -1.52 -3.36
C TYR A 169 8.36 -1.61 -3.52
N ILE A 170 7.76 -0.87 -4.47
CA ILE A 170 6.31 -0.88 -4.67
C ILE A 170 5.81 -2.24 -5.15
N GLU A 171 6.55 -2.94 -6.01
CA GLU A 171 6.18 -4.28 -6.49
C GLU A 171 6.27 -5.35 -5.38
N ASN A 172 7.25 -5.24 -4.48
CA ASN A 172 7.52 -6.25 -3.45
C ASN A 172 6.91 -5.92 -2.09
N ARG A 173 6.31 -4.74 -1.91
CA ARG A 173 5.74 -4.35 -0.61
C ARG A 173 4.61 -5.28 -0.21
N SER A 174 4.55 -5.56 1.08
CA SER A 174 3.45 -6.35 1.64
C SER A 174 2.16 -5.55 1.66
N ILE A 175 1.02 -6.22 1.48
CA ILE A 175 -0.31 -5.65 1.78
C ILE A 175 -0.38 -5.11 3.21
N TYR A 176 0.36 -5.69 4.15
CA TYR A 176 0.42 -5.26 5.54
C TYR A 176 1.19 -3.95 5.75
N SER A 177 1.84 -3.40 4.74
CA SER A 177 2.57 -2.13 4.85
C SER A 177 1.64 -0.92 4.90
N GLY A 178 0.39 -1.06 4.43
CA GLY A 178 -0.60 0.02 4.45
C GLY A 178 -1.04 0.40 5.87
N ASP A 179 -1.30 1.69 6.05
CA ASP A 179 -1.92 2.25 7.26
C ASP A 179 -3.45 2.32 7.14
N ILE A 180 -3.95 2.44 5.90
CA ILE A 180 -5.38 2.47 5.56
C ILE A 180 -5.66 1.34 4.57
N PHE A 181 -6.80 0.69 4.72
CA PHE A 181 -7.23 -0.41 3.88
C PHE A 181 -8.58 -0.11 3.24
N GLU A 182 -8.67 -0.46 1.97
CA GLU A 182 -9.89 -0.43 1.18
C GLU A 182 -10.44 -1.86 1.09
N ILE A 183 -11.66 -2.05 1.61
CA ILE A 183 -12.41 -3.29 1.53
C ILE A 183 -13.49 -3.11 0.48
N ASN A 184 -13.40 -3.90 -0.59
CA ASN A 184 -14.36 -3.94 -1.67
C ASN A 184 -15.22 -5.20 -1.56
N VAL A 185 -16.52 -5.06 -1.76
CA VAL A 185 -17.44 -6.21 -1.79
C VAL A 185 -18.17 -6.21 -3.12
N LYS A 186 -18.23 -7.37 -3.77
CA LYS A 186 -19.03 -7.57 -4.98
C LYS A 186 -20.24 -8.44 -4.69
N SER A 187 -21.39 -8.07 -5.26
CA SER A 187 -22.64 -8.80 -5.09
C SER A 187 -23.55 -8.70 -6.31
N PHE A 188 -24.41 -9.69 -6.51
CA PHE A 188 -25.52 -9.60 -7.47
C PHE A 188 -26.68 -8.72 -6.96
N LYS A 189 -26.74 -8.44 -5.65
CA LYS A 189 -27.75 -7.57 -5.04
C LYS A 189 -27.15 -6.22 -4.72
N LYS A 190 -27.81 -5.15 -5.17
CA LYS A 190 -27.28 -3.79 -5.11
C LYS A 190 -27.33 -3.14 -3.73
N ASP A 191 -28.15 -3.66 -2.82
CA ASP A 191 -28.54 -3.03 -1.56
C ASP A 191 -28.18 -3.84 -0.30
N ILE A 192 -27.16 -4.70 -0.37
CA ILE A 192 -26.69 -5.51 0.78
C ILE A 192 -25.54 -4.89 1.57
N PHE A 193 -24.81 -3.94 0.98
CA PHE A 193 -23.47 -3.58 1.46
C PHE A 193 -23.46 -2.97 2.85
N ARG A 194 -24.49 -2.19 3.20
CA ARG A 194 -24.61 -1.56 4.53
C ARG A 194 -24.76 -2.60 5.64
N SER A 195 -25.48 -3.70 5.38
CA SER A 195 -25.68 -4.78 6.36
C SER A 195 -24.37 -5.50 6.70
N LEU A 196 -23.47 -5.62 5.72
CA LEU A 196 -22.18 -6.31 5.89
C LEU A 196 -21.18 -5.56 6.79
N GLU A 197 -21.37 -4.26 7.02
CA GLU A 197 -20.48 -3.44 7.84
C GLU A 197 -20.43 -3.91 9.30
N ASN A 198 -21.55 -4.45 9.82
CA ASN A 198 -21.59 -4.90 11.21
C ASN A 198 -20.80 -6.19 11.41
N GLY A 199 -20.91 -7.16 10.49
CA GLY A 199 -20.09 -8.36 10.55
C GLY A 199 -18.61 -8.07 10.49
N LEU A 200 -18.22 -7.05 9.71
CA LEU A 200 -16.82 -6.60 9.63
C LEU A 200 -16.28 -6.03 10.94
N LYS A 201 -17.12 -5.56 11.88
CA LYS A 201 -16.62 -5.06 13.18
C LYS A 201 -16.00 -6.16 14.04
N SER A 202 -16.57 -7.36 14.00
CA SER A 202 -16.06 -8.53 14.72
C SER A 202 -14.70 -9.03 14.19
N THR A 203 -14.28 -8.51 13.05
CA THR A 203 -13.15 -8.98 12.25
C THR A 203 -11.79 -8.47 12.71
N PHE A 204 -11.76 -7.44 13.57
CA PHE A 204 -10.52 -6.74 13.91
C PHE A 204 -9.90 -7.16 15.24
N GLU A 205 -10.63 -7.93 16.05
CA GLU A 205 -10.16 -8.35 17.37
C GLU A 205 -9.40 -9.66 17.29
N ASN A 206 -8.19 -9.69 17.85
CA ASN A 206 -7.49 -10.93 18.12
C ASN A 206 -6.66 -10.82 19.40
N THR A 207 -6.20 -11.95 19.93
CA THR A 207 -5.41 -12.02 21.16
C THR A 207 -4.17 -11.13 21.13
N TYR A 208 -3.54 -10.96 19.97
CA TYR A 208 -2.34 -10.16 19.83
C TYR A 208 -2.65 -8.65 19.90
N SER A 209 -3.65 -8.18 19.17
CA SER A 209 -4.11 -6.80 19.16
C SER A 209 -4.66 -6.38 20.51
N ILE A 210 -5.43 -7.25 21.19
CA ILE A 210 -5.90 -7.03 22.57
C ILE A 210 -4.71 -6.80 23.50
N LYS A 211 -3.73 -7.72 23.49
CA LYS A 211 -2.53 -7.60 24.34
C LYS A 211 -1.71 -6.35 24.03
N LYS A 212 -1.65 -5.92 22.75
CA LYS A 212 -0.92 -4.71 22.34
C LYS A 212 -1.63 -3.44 22.83
N MET A 213 -2.96 -3.40 22.77
CA MET A 213 -3.80 -2.36 23.36
C MET A 213 -3.60 -2.26 24.88
N GLU A 214 -3.72 -3.39 25.60
CA GLU A 214 -3.51 -3.46 27.05
C GLU A 214 -2.11 -2.99 27.48
N LYS A 215 -1.08 -3.40 26.72
CA LYS A 215 0.31 -2.96 26.97
C LYS A 215 0.44 -1.44 26.78
N ARG A 216 -0.13 -0.90 25.71
CA ARG A 216 -0.14 0.54 25.43
C ARG A 216 -0.86 1.30 26.54
N ASP A 217 -2.03 0.83 26.99
CA ASP A 217 -2.80 1.47 28.07
C ASP A 217 -2.07 1.43 29.41
N SER A 218 -1.38 0.34 29.71
CA SER A 218 -0.54 0.21 30.89
C SER A 218 0.64 1.20 30.88
N LEU A 219 1.30 1.36 29.73
CA LEU A 219 2.39 2.32 29.56
C LEU A 219 1.89 3.76 29.70
N ILE A 220 0.75 4.10 29.06
CA ILE A 220 0.13 5.42 29.21
C ILE A 220 -0.21 5.70 30.67
N ALA A 221 -0.75 4.74 31.42
CA ALA A 221 -1.06 4.91 32.83
C ALA A 221 0.19 5.22 33.67
N ILE A 222 1.28 4.47 33.45
CA ILE A 222 2.57 4.68 34.13
C ILE A 222 3.15 6.06 33.81
N ASP A 223 3.12 6.47 32.53
CA ASP A 223 3.68 7.76 32.11
C ASP A 223 2.83 8.93 32.64
N LYS A 224 1.50 8.80 32.66
CA LYS A 224 0.62 9.78 33.31
C LYS A 224 0.94 9.94 34.79
N GLU A 225 1.10 8.83 35.52
CA GLU A 225 1.47 8.88 36.94
C GLU A 225 2.81 9.58 37.14
N ARG A 226 3.80 9.27 36.30
CA ARG A 226 5.11 9.93 36.31
C ARG A 226 5.01 11.43 36.06
N ILE A 227 4.26 11.85 35.05
CA ILE A 227 4.08 13.26 34.70
C ILE A 227 3.36 14.01 35.82
N MET A 228 2.32 13.43 36.41
CA MET A 228 1.63 14.02 37.57
C MET A 228 2.57 14.18 38.77
N MET A 229 3.42 13.19 39.05
CA MET A 229 4.45 13.31 40.10
C MET A 229 5.45 14.43 39.78
N SER A 230 5.87 14.58 38.52
CA SER A 230 6.77 15.65 38.09
C SER A 230 6.11 17.03 38.21
N LEU A 231 4.84 17.17 37.84
CA LEU A 231 4.07 18.41 38.00
C LEU A 231 4.00 18.81 39.49
N ASN A 232 3.69 17.86 40.38
CA ASN A 232 3.67 18.12 41.83
C ASN A 232 5.04 18.58 42.37
N LYS A 233 6.14 18.03 41.84
CA LYS A 233 7.50 18.47 42.18
C LYS A 233 7.79 19.88 41.68
N VAL A 234 7.40 20.20 40.45
CA VAL A 234 7.54 21.55 39.87
C VAL A 234 6.73 22.56 40.68
N ASP A 235 5.50 22.22 41.08
CA ASP A 235 4.66 23.05 41.94
C ASP A 235 5.31 23.29 43.31
N SER A 236 5.88 22.24 43.91
CA SER A 236 6.62 22.35 45.18
C SER A 236 7.86 23.26 45.04
N LEU A 237 8.62 23.13 43.95
CA LEU A 237 9.78 23.97 43.67
C LEU A 237 9.39 25.43 43.42
N LYS A 238 8.31 25.69 42.67
CA LYS A 238 7.76 27.04 42.48
C LYS A 238 7.36 27.65 43.82
N ALA A 239 6.69 26.91 44.69
CA ALA A 239 6.28 27.40 46.01
C ALA A 239 7.50 27.77 46.89
N VAL A 240 8.53 26.92 46.92
CA VAL A 240 9.79 27.21 47.64
C VAL A 240 10.47 28.45 47.05
N TYR A 241 10.53 28.55 45.73
CA TYR A 241 11.15 29.68 45.05
C TYR A 241 10.42 31.00 45.29
N LEU A 242 9.09 31.01 45.20
CA LEU A 242 8.26 32.18 45.54
C LEU A 242 8.49 32.64 46.98
N LYS A 243 8.62 31.69 47.92
CA LYS A 243 8.94 32.01 49.32
C LYS A 243 10.32 32.65 49.48
N VAL A 244 11.33 32.15 48.76
CA VAL A 244 12.68 32.76 48.76
C VAL A 244 12.61 34.18 48.23
N LEU A 245 11.90 34.43 47.12
CA LEU A 245 11.72 35.77 46.58
C LEU A 245 10.98 36.71 47.54
N GLU A 246 9.95 36.21 48.23
CA GLU A 246 9.21 36.98 49.22
C GLU A 246 10.15 37.40 50.37
N GLU A 247 10.98 36.49 50.85
CA GLU A 247 11.92 36.74 51.96
C GLU A 247 13.08 37.65 51.55
N GLU A 248 13.63 37.48 50.35
CA GLU A 248 14.61 38.41 49.75
C GLU A 248 14.03 39.82 49.61
N SER A 249 12.75 39.95 49.22
CA SER A 249 12.08 41.24 49.09
C SER A 249 11.87 41.96 50.43
N LYS A 250 11.74 41.19 51.52
CA LYS A 250 11.64 41.72 52.90
C LYS A 250 13.00 42.12 53.45
N SER A 251 14.10 41.50 53.01
CA SER A 251 15.46 41.89 53.39
C SER A 251 15.94 43.12 52.61
N LYS A 252 16.03 44.28 53.28
CA LYS A 252 16.54 45.54 52.69
C LYS A 252 18.07 45.61 52.58
N GLU A 253 18.72 44.63 51.96
CA GLU A 253 20.19 44.70 51.70
C GLU A 253 20.51 44.37 50.23
N GLY A 254 20.02 45.21 49.31
CA GLY A 254 20.30 45.07 47.87
C GLY A 254 21.52 45.84 47.37
N SER A 255 22.33 46.45 48.24
CA SER A 255 23.54 47.18 47.83
C SER A 255 24.55 47.21 48.97
N TYR A 256 25.58 46.37 48.88
CA TYR A 256 26.81 46.60 49.63
C TYR A 256 27.67 47.60 48.86
N THR A 257 27.76 48.83 49.35
CA THR A 257 28.80 49.78 48.94
C THR A 257 30.06 49.46 49.74
N THR A 258 31.13 49.02 49.08
CA THR A 258 32.44 49.02 49.74
C THR A 258 32.89 50.46 49.98
N ARG A 259 33.75 50.68 50.99
CA ARG A 259 34.23 52.01 51.40
C ARG A 259 34.87 52.83 50.25
N ASP A 260 35.25 52.18 49.15
CA ASP A 260 35.81 52.77 47.92
C ASP A 260 34.78 53.11 46.83
N GLY A 261 33.47 53.04 47.13
CA GLY A 261 32.41 53.52 46.22
C GLY A 261 31.97 52.56 45.12
N LEU A 262 32.39 51.29 45.16
CA LEU A 262 31.91 50.26 44.25
C LEU A 262 30.61 49.62 44.80
N SER A 263 29.55 49.66 44.01
CA SER A 263 28.26 49.02 44.34
C SER A 263 28.15 47.70 43.57
N PHE A 264 28.05 46.58 44.28
CA PHE A 264 27.72 45.29 43.66
C PHE A 264 26.20 45.15 43.60
N ILE A 265 25.63 45.26 42.41
CA ILE A 265 24.23 44.92 42.15
C ILE A 265 24.16 43.40 42.03
N GLN A 266 23.44 42.75 42.93
CA GLN A 266 23.15 41.32 42.83
C GLN A 266 22.30 41.09 41.58
N GLU A 267 22.83 40.38 40.58
CA GLU A 267 22.09 40.07 39.35
C GLU A 267 20.81 39.30 39.70
N LYS A 268 19.67 39.94 39.43
CA LYS A 268 18.34 39.41 39.74
C LYS A 268 18.11 38.11 38.96
N THR A 269 17.75 37.06 39.68
CA THR A 269 17.34 35.69 39.32
C THR A 269 16.14 35.56 38.34
N ARG A 270 15.95 36.50 37.39
CA ARG A 270 14.74 36.64 36.55
C ARG A 270 14.45 35.48 35.58
N THR A 271 15.34 34.50 35.40
CA THR A 271 15.13 33.43 34.39
C THR A 271 14.50 32.15 34.95
N LYS A 272 14.63 31.86 36.25
CA LYS A 272 14.20 30.58 36.83
C LYS A 272 12.68 30.38 36.87
N GLU A 273 11.92 31.45 37.05
CA GLU A 273 10.44 31.42 37.05
C GLU A 273 9.91 31.00 35.69
N TYR A 274 10.51 31.60 34.65
CA TYR A 274 10.19 31.32 33.27
C TYR A 274 10.58 29.88 32.91
N GLU A 275 11.74 29.40 33.35
CA GLU A 275 12.17 28.01 33.17
C GLU A 275 11.18 27.02 33.82
N LEU A 276 10.78 27.26 35.08
CA LEU A 276 9.81 26.40 35.79
C LEU A 276 8.44 26.40 35.11
N LEU A 277 7.98 27.55 34.63
CA LEU A 277 6.73 27.67 33.87
C LEU A 277 6.82 26.91 32.54
N GLN A 278 7.93 27.03 31.82
CA GLN A 278 8.16 26.30 30.58
C GLN A 278 8.15 24.79 30.79
N GLU A 279 8.81 24.29 31.84
CA GLU A 279 8.80 22.87 32.17
C GLU A 279 7.41 22.38 32.58
N GLU A 280 6.64 23.16 33.34
CA GLU A 280 5.24 22.84 33.63
C GLU A 280 4.41 22.74 32.35
N MET A 281 4.52 23.72 31.44
CA MET A 281 3.80 23.72 30.17
C MET A 281 4.14 22.49 29.33
N LYS A 282 5.42 22.11 29.25
CA LYS A 282 5.85 20.90 28.54
C LYS A 282 5.22 19.64 29.13
N LEU A 283 5.26 19.49 30.46
CA LEU A 283 4.65 18.34 31.15
C LEU A 283 3.13 18.28 30.92
N ARG A 284 2.43 19.42 30.94
CA ARG A 284 0.99 19.48 30.64
C ARG A 284 0.66 19.14 29.19
N GLN A 285 1.48 19.60 28.24
CA GLN A 285 1.34 19.24 26.83
C GLN A 285 1.57 17.73 26.62
N GLU A 286 2.56 17.16 27.28
CA GLU A 286 2.81 15.71 27.24
C GLU A 286 1.63 14.91 27.82
N LEU A 287 1.08 15.34 28.95
CA LEU A 287 -0.12 14.74 29.55
C LEU A 287 -1.31 14.80 28.60
N SER A 288 -1.57 15.96 28.01
CA SER A 288 -2.66 16.15 27.03
C SER A 288 -2.46 15.25 25.80
N ARG A 289 -1.22 15.09 25.31
CA ARG A 289 -0.91 14.21 24.19
C ARG A 289 -1.22 12.75 24.51
N LEU A 290 -0.86 12.28 25.71
CA LEU A 290 -1.18 10.92 26.16
C LEU A 290 -2.69 10.70 26.34
N GLU A 291 -3.42 11.73 26.76
CA GLU A 291 -4.88 11.71 26.83
C GLU A 291 -5.54 11.63 25.47
N SER A 292 -5.14 12.51 24.54
CA SER A 292 -5.61 12.48 23.16
C SER A 292 -5.33 11.14 22.50
N GLN A 293 -4.11 10.61 22.65
CA GLN A 293 -3.76 9.30 22.09
C GLN A 293 -4.66 8.18 22.61
N LYS A 294 -4.97 8.19 23.91
CA LYS A 294 -5.86 7.17 24.47
C LYS A 294 -7.28 7.26 23.90
N VAL A 295 -7.81 8.48 23.73
CA VAL A 295 -9.17 8.70 23.22
C VAL A 295 -9.27 8.37 21.73
N GLU A 296 -8.28 8.75 20.93
CA GLU A 296 -8.27 8.52 19.48
C GLU A 296 -8.05 7.05 19.12
N GLU A 297 -7.25 6.32 19.90
CA GLU A 297 -6.87 4.93 19.61
C GLU A 297 -7.52 3.93 20.59
N ASP A 298 -8.74 4.20 21.10
CA ASP A 298 -9.44 3.27 22.03
C ASP A 298 -10.19 2.13 21.34
N VAL A 299 -9.95 1.95 20.04
CA VAL A 299 -10.60 0.96 19.18
C VAL A 299 -9.57 0.19 18.35
N TYR A 300 -9.93 -1.00 17.89
CA TYR A 300 -9.05 -1.81 17.03
C TYR A 300 -9.01 -1.33 15.58
N PHE A 301 -9.96 -0.50 15.16
CA PHE A 301 -9.99 0.15 13.86
C PHE A 301 -10.96 1.33 13.83
N ASP A 302 -10.70 2.29 12.95
CA ASP A 302 -11.67 3.32 12.58
C ASP A 302 -12.26 3.06 11.20
N THR A 303 -13.52 3.43 11.01
CA THR A 303 -14.17 3.44 9.69
C THR A 303 -14.09 4.86 9.13
N LEU A 304 -13.21 5.08 8.15
CA LEU A 304 -13.01 6.39 7.52
C LEU A 304 -14.10 6.70 6.49
N SER A 305 -14.60 5.66 5.82
CA SER A 305 -15.72 5.74 4.89
C SER A 305 -16.46 4.41 4.93
N SER A 306 -17.73 4.43 5.33
CA SER A 306 -18.59 3.24 5.30
C SER A 306 -18.96 2.83 3.87
N PHE A 307 -19.53 1.63 3.73
CA PHE A 307 -20.18 1.22 2.48
C PHE A 307 -21.34 2.15 2.12
N GLN A 308 -21.52 2.35 0.81
CA GLN A 308 -22.70 2.99 0.24
C GLN A 308 -23.91 2.04 0.35
N ASP A 309 -25.10 2.59 0.61
CA ASP A 309 -26.35 1.81 0.70
C ASP A 309 -26.69 1.10 -0.61
N VAL A 310 -26.34 1.72 -1.74
CA VAL A 310 -26.52 1.15 -3.07
C VAL A 310 -25.17 1.08 -3.78
N GLY A 311 -24.75 -0.13 -4.16
CA GLY A 311 -23.51 -0.34 -4.88
C GLY A 311 -23.55 0.19 -6.32
N ALA A 312 -22.37 0.56 -6.82
CA ALA A 312 -22.18 0.95 -8.19
C ALA A 312 -22.17 -0.28 -9.11
N LYS A 313 -22.71 -0.16 -10.32
CA LYS A 313 -22.66 -1.25 -11.31
C LYS A 313 -21.21 -1.51 -11.72
N TYR A 314 -20.75 -2.73 -11.51
CA TYR A 314 -19.42 -3.19 -11.88
C TYR A 314 -19.49 -3.94 -13.21
N SER A 315 -18.65 -3.55 -14.18
CA SER A 315 -18.52 -4.26 -15.45
C SER A 315 -17.06 -4.33 -15.87
N THR A 316 -16.55 -5.54 -16.10
CA THR A 316 -15.21 -5.76 -16.64
C THR A 316 -15.26 -6.00 -18.15
N ILE A 317 -14.17 -5.74 -18.87
CA ILE A 317 -14.05 -6.05 -20.30
C ILE A 317 -14.36 -7.53 -20.58
N PHE A 318 -13.95 -8.43 -19.66
CA PHE A 318 -14.22 -9.87 -19.73
C PHE A 318 -15.70 -10.27 -19.67
N GLN A 319 -16.58 -9.37 -19.23
CA GLN A 319 -18.02 -9.60 -19.17
C GLN A 319 -18.76 -9.04 -20.40
N LYS A 320 -18.06 -8.32 -21.30
CA LYS A 320 -18.63 -7.77 -22.53
C LYS A 320 -18.57 -8.78 -23.66
N TYR A 321 -19.41 -9.81 -23.59
CA TYR A 321 -19.46 -10.88 -24.59
C TYR A 321 -19.79 -10.37 -25.99
N THR A 322 -20.52 -9.25 -26.10
CA THR A 322 -20.76 -8.54 -27.37
C THR A 322 -19.46 -8.21 -28.11
N ILE A 323 -18.35 -7.99 -27.38
CA ILE A 323 -17.03 -7.66 -27.95
C ILE A 323 -16.14 -8.90 -28.05
N ILE A 324 -16.14 -9.75 -27.02
CA ILE A 324 -15.24 -10.92 -26.94
C ILE A 324 -15.57 -11.96 -28.00
N PHE A 325 -16.86 -12.25 -28.21
CA PHE A 325 -17.26 -13.32 -29.13
C PHE A 325 -16.91 -13.02 -30.59
N PRO A 326 -17.13 -11.80 -31.12
CA PRO A 326 -16.62 -11.42 -32.43
C PRO A 326 -15.10 -11.52 -32.54
N LEU A 327 -14.37 -11.13 -31.49
CA LEU A 327 -12.90 -11.14 -31.51
C LEU A 327 -12.35 -12.58 -31.53
N LEU A 328 -12.92 -13.48 -30.71
CA LEU A 328 -12.60 -14.91 -30.76
C LEU A 328 -12.97 -15.52 -32.10
N THR A 329 -14.13 -15.18 -32.65
CA THR A 329 -14.58 -15.67 -33.96
C THR A 329 -13.65 -15.20 -35.07
N PHE A 330 -13.16 -13.96 -35.00
CA PHE A 330 -12.17 -13.42 -35.91
C PHE A 330 -10.84 -14.18 -35.82
N LEU A 331 -10.34 -14.44 -34.60
CA LEU A 331 -9.11 -15.21 -34.38
C LEU A 331 -9.20 -16.66 -34.85
N ILE A 332 -10.38 -17.28 -34.82
CA ILE A 332 -10.57 -18.67 -35.29
C ILE A 332 -10.66 -18.73 -36.83
N LEU A 333 -11.19 -17.69 -37.48
CA LEU A 333 -11.42 -17.67 -38.93
C LEU A 333 -10.27 -17.08 -39.75
N CYS A 334 -9.34 -16.37 -39.10
CA CYS A 334 -8.13 -15.80 -39.71
C CYS A 334 -6.93 -16.68 -39.42
#